data_AF-A0AAE0DV59-F1
#
_entry.id   AF-A0AAE0DV59-F1
#
_cell.length_a   1.000
_cell.length_b   1.000
_cell.length_c   1.000
_cell.angle_alpha   90.00
_cell.angle_beta   90.00
_cell.angle_gamma   90.00
#
_symmetry.space_group_name_H-M   'P 1'
#
loop_
_entity.id
_entity.type
_entity.pdbx_description
1 polymer ?
#
loop_
_entity_poly.entity_id
_entity_poly.type
_entity_poly.pdbx_seq_one_letter_code
_entity_poly.pdbx_strand_id
1 'polypeptide(L)'
;MSIQKYINKVKGLTDSLAALGEPVPEAKQVRFFLRGLEPEYDSFVTSITNRSDQPSLEEVHSLLMTHENQIEKRNSTNKLNLFQANLAAYDKGFRDISQIRIISP
;
A
#
# COMPACT_ATOMS: atom_id res chain seq x y z
N MET A 1 -3.31 -4.02 -8.03
CA MET A 1 -4.78 -3.78 -8.26
C MET A 1 -5.33 -3.01 -7.06
N SER A 2 -6.34 -2.14 -7.18
CA SER A 2 -6.87 -1.46 -5.96
C SER A 2 -7.52 -2.45 -5.00
N ILE A 3 -7.43 -2.19 -3.70
CA ILE A 3 -7.97 -3.07 -2.66
C ILE A 3 -9.47 -3.27 -2.83
N GLN A 4 -10.23 -2.23 -3.16
CA GLN A 4 -11.66 -2.38 -3.42
C GLN A 4 -11.96 -3.36 -4.57
N LYS A 5 -11.18 -3.32 -5.65
CA LYS A 5 -11.32 -4.27 -6.77
C LYS A 5 -10.93 -5.68 -6.35
N TYR A 6 -9.90 -5.81 -5.53
CA TYR A 6 -9.47 -7.10 -4.95
C TYR A 6 -10.57 -7.71 -4.08
N ILE A 7 -11.13 -6.95 -3.13
CA ILE A 7 -12.23 -7.38 -2.25
C ILE A 7 -13.42 -7.87 -3.07
N ASN A 8 -13.83 -7.09 -4.08
CA ASN A 8 -14.97 -7.46 -4.93
C ASN A 8 -14.70 -8.76 -5.72
N LYS A 9 -13.46 -8.94 -6.20
CA LYS A 9 -13.06 -10.17 -6.90
C LYS A 9 -13.14 -11.38 -5.99
N VAL A 10 -12.59 -11.28 -4.77
CA VAL A 10 -12.61 -12.39 -3.80
C VAL A 10 -14.05 -12.71 -3.40
N LYS A 11 -14.87 -11.69 -3.13
CA LYS A 11 -16.30 -11.87 -2.83
C LYS A 11 -17.03 -12.60 -3.95
N GLY A 12 -16.80 -12.22 -5.21
CA GLY A 12 -17.41 -12.89 -6.35
C GLY A 12 -17.04 -14.38 -6.44
N LEU A 13 -15.80 -14.75 -6.06
CA LEU A 13 -15.37 -16.15 -6.00
C LEU A 13 -16.06 -16.90 -4.84
N THR A 14 -16.13 -16.31 -3.65
CA THR A 14 -16.79 -16.95 -2.50
C THR A 14 -18.29 -17.12 -2.73
N ASP A 15 -18.94 -16.13 -3.36
CA ASP A 15 -20.36 -16.18 -3.70
C ASP A 15 -20.63 -17.24 -4.78
N SER A 16 -19.74 -17.39 -5.76
CA SER A 16 -19.84 -18.45 -6.78
C SER A 16 -19.70 -19.84 -6.18
N LEU A 17 -18.73 -20.04 -5.27
CA LEU A 17 -18.57 -21.30 -4.57
C LEU A 17 -19.79 -21.64 -3.70
N ALA A 18 -20.33 -20.64 -2.99
CA ALA A 18 -21.56 -20.80 -2.22
C ALA A 18 -22.76 -21.18 -3.11
N ALA A 19 -22.89 -20.58 -4.30
CA ALA A 19 -23.95 -20.90 -5.26
C ALA A 19 -23.84 -22.34 -5.81
N LEU A 20 -22.63 -22.92 -5.83
CA LEU A 20 -22.38 -24.31 -6.19
C LEU A 20 -22.57 -25.30 -5.02
N GLY A 21 -23.00 -24.81 -3.85
CA GLY A 21 -23.19 -25.64 -2.66
C GLY A 21 -21.92 -25.84 -1.82
N GLU A 22 -20.84 -25.12 -2.13
CA GLU A 22 -19.53 -25.20 -1.46
C GLU A 22 -19.18 -23.89 -0.75
N PRO A 23 -19.97 -23.44 0.26
CA PRO A 23 -19.70 -22.18 0.94
C PRO A 23 -18.37 -22.23 1.70
N VAL A 24 -17.55 -21.19 1.53
CA VAL A 24 -16.27 -21.07 2.25
C VAL A 24 -16.52 -20.52 3.66
N PRO A 25 -16.09 -21.20 4.73
CA PRO A 25 -16.18 -20.66 6.08
C PRO A 25 -15.42 -19.34 6.23
N GLU A 26 -15.97 -18.36 6.94
CA GLU A 26 -15.37 -17.02 7.09
C GLU A 26 -13.92 -17.05 7.59
N ALA A 27 -13.61 -17.90 8.57
CA ALA A 27 -12.25 -18.08 9.08
C ALA A 27 -11.26 -18.56 7.99
N LYS A 28 -11.73 -19.31 6.98
CA LYS A 28 -10.93 -19.67 5.81
C LYS A 28 -10.87 -18.51 4.81
N GLN A 29 -11.95 -17.76 4.62
CA GLN A 29 -11.98 -16.60 3.73
C GLN A 29 -10.93 -15.57 4.13
N VAL A 30 -10.85 -15.20 5.42
CA VAL A 30 -9.84 -14.24 5.92
C VAL A 30 -8.41 -14.71 5.60
N ARG A 31 -8.10 -15.99 5.82
CA ARG A 31 -6.77 -16.55 5.50
C ARG A 31 -6.46 -16.53 4.01
N PHE A 32 -7.42 -16.90 3.16
CA PHE A 32 -7.23 -16.87 1.71
C PHE A 32 -7.07 -15.43 1.20
N PHE A 33 -7.84 -14.51 1.76
CA PHE A 33 -7.78 -13.09 1.47
C PHE A 33 -6.39 -12.52 1.78
N LEU A 34 -5.87 -12.74 2.99
CA LEU A 34 -4.54 -12.24 3.37
C LEU A 34 -3.41 -12.82 2.51
N ARG A 35 -3.52 -14.09 2.09
CA ARG A 35 -2.51 -14.73 1.22
C ARG A 35 -2.48 -14.19 -0.20
N GLY A 36 -3.56 -13.59 -0.67
CA GLY A 36 -3.63 -13.08 -2.04
C GLY A 36 -3.30 -11.60 -2.17
N LEU A 37 -2.85 -10.94 -1.09
CA LEU A 37 -2.40 -9.56 -1.12
C LEU A 37 -1.02 -9.43 -1.77
N GLU A 38 -0.78 -8.27 -2.40
CA GLU A 38 0.51 -7.93 -3.00
C GLU A 38 1.57 -7.63 -1.91
N PRO A 39 2.88 -7.78 -2.18
CA PRO A 39 3.93 -7.65 -1.15
C PRO A 39 3.98 -6.29 -0.43
N GLU A 40 3.47 -5.24 -1.08
CA GLU A 40 3.33 -3.90 -0.48
C GLU A 40 2.42 -3.88 0.77
N TYR A 41 1.62 -4.94 0.99
CA TYR A 41 0.76 -5.12 2.16
C TYR A 41 1.34 -6.09 3.20
N ASP A 42 2.59 -6.54 3.08
CA ASP A 42 3.20 -7.51 4.03
C ASP A 42 3.16 -7.04 5.49
N SER A 43 3.31 -5.74 5.73
CA SER A 43 3.19 -5.16 7.07
C SER A 43 1.77 -5.30 7.64
N PHE A 44 0.75 -5.18 6.78
CA PHE A 44 -0.64 -5.38 7.15
C PHE A 44 -0.91 -6.85 7.48
N VAL A 45 -0.45 -7.77 6.60
CA VAL A 45 -0.60 -9.21 6.80
C VAL A 45 0.03 -9.64 8.12
N THR A 46 1.24 -9.16 8.41
CA THR A 46 1.95 -9.43 9.67
C THR A 46 1.15 -8.94 10.88
N SER A 47 0.63 -7.70 10.81
CA SER A 47 -0.16 -7.10 11.89
C SER A 47 -1.43 -7.90 12.19
N ILE A 48 -2.19 -8.29 11.15
CA ILE A 48 -3.40 -9.10 11.31
C ILE A 48 -3.07 -10.52 11.79
N THR A 49 -1.98 -11.12 11.32
CA THR A 49 -1.59 -12.49 11.71
C THR A 49 -1.15 -12.58 13.17
N ASN A 50 -0.57 -11.51 13.72
CA ASN A 50 -0.10 -11.46 15.10
C ASN A 50 -1.21 -11.13 16.12
N ARG A 51 -2.43 -10.82 15.67
CA ARG A 51 -3.56 -10.60 16.55
C ARG A 51 -3.96 -11.89 17.25
N SER A 52 -4.18 -11.81 18.56
CA SER A 52 -4.65 -12.94 19.38
C SER A 52 -6.14 -13.23 19.15
N ASP A 53 -6.88 -12.22 18.74
CA ASP A 53 -8.28 -12.32 18.36
C ASP A 53 -8.42 -12.73 16.88
N GLN A 54 -9.59 -13.25 16.52
CA GLN A 54 -9.89 -13.70 15.16
C GLN A 54 -10.75 -12.63 14.48
N PRO A 55 -10.15 -11.66 13.75
CA PRO A 55 -10.90 -10.54 13.21
C PRO A 55 -11.90 -11.02 12.15
N SER A 56 -13.05 -10.36 12.11
CA SER A 56 -14.06 -10.64 11.08
C SER A 56 -13.60 -10.20 9.71
N LEU A 57 -14.21 -10.75 8.66
CA LEU A 57 -13.86 -10.37 7.29
C LEU A 57 -14.14 -8.88 7.03
N GLU A 58 -15.23 -8.35 7.58
CA GLU A 58 -15.62 -6.94 7.47
C GLU A 58 -14.60 -6.01 8.14
N GLU A 59 -14.07 -6.40 9.30
CA GLU A 59 -13.03 -5.63 9.99
C GLU A 59 -11.75 -5.62 9.16
N VAL A 60 -11.32 -6.77 8.65
CA VAL A 60 -10.14 -6.89 7.78
C VAL A 60 -10.27 -6.01 6.54
N HIS A 61 -11.45 -5.98 5.89
CA HIS A 61 -11.71 -5.10 4.75
C HIS A 61 -11.54 -3.62 5.12
N SER A 62 -12.16 -3.19 6.22
CA SER A 62 -12.13 -1.79 6.67
C SER A 62 -10.71 -1.33 7.01
N LEU A 63 -9.96 -2.18 7.72
CA LEU A 63 -8.57 -1.92 8.07
C LEU A 63 -7.67 -1.88 6.82
N LEU A 64 -7.90 -2.78 5.86
CA LEU A 64 -7.09 -2.82 4.64
C LEU A 64 -7.32 -1.59 3.75
N MET A 65 -8.55 -1.12 3.62
CA MET A 65 -8.86 0.13 2.91
C MET A 65 -8.18 1.34 3.57
N THR A 66 -8.14 1.37 4.90
CA THR A 66 -7.40 2.40 5.64
C THR A 66 -5.90 2.30 5.37
N HIS A 67 -5.36 1.09 5.30
CA HIS A 67 -3.95 0.85 5.03
C HIS A 67 -3.55 1.27 3.60
N GLU A 68 -4.38 0.97 2.58
CA GLU A 68 -4.18 1.42 1.20
C GLU A 68 -4.04 2.95 1.14
N ASN A 69 -4.97 3.68 1.75
CA ASN A 69 -4.92 5.15 1.84
C ASN A 69 -3.62 5.66 2.52
N GLN A 70 -3.12 4.95 3.54
CA GLN A 70 -1.86 5.31 4.19
C GLN A 70 -0.64 5.04 3.30
N ILE A 71 -0.64 3.96 2.52
CA ILE A 71 0.39 3.68 1.52
C ILE A 71 0.40 4.81 0.48
N GLU A 72 -0.75 5.19 -0.06
CA GLU A 72 -0.87 6.25 -1.06
C GLU A 72 -0.36 7.61 -0.55
N LYS A 73 -0.73 7.99 0.68
CA LYS A 73 -0.24 9.22 1.32
C LYS A 73 1.28 9.21 1.52
N ARG A 74 1.84 8.09 1.98
CA ARG A 74 3.29 7.93 2.14
C ARG A 74 4.01 8.04 0.79
N ASN A 75 3.51 7.34 -0.22
CA ASN A 75 4.07 7.39 -1.57
C ASN A 75 4.04 8.81 -2.17
N SER A 76 2.95 9.54 -1.95
CA SER A 76 2.83 10.95 -2.38
C SER A 76 3.85 11.84 -1.67
N THR A 77 3.99 11.68 -0.35
CA THR A 77 4.96 12.44 0.46
C THR A 77 6.40 12.14 0.02
N ASN A 78 6.73 10.87 -0.22
CA ASN A 78 8.06 10.46 -0.68
C ASN A 78 8.41 11.07 -2.05
N LYS A 79 7.45 11.12 -2.98
CA LYS A 79 7.63 11.77 -4.28
C LYS A 79 7.90 13.27 -4.13
N LEU A 80 7.17 13.96 -3.24
CA LEU A 80 7.41 15.38 -2.95
C LEU A 80 8.79 15.62 -2.34
N ASN A 81 9.20 14.79 -1.39
CA ASN A 81 10.52 14.88 -0.76
C ASN A 81 11.65 14.69 -1.78
N LEU A 82 11.51 13.70 -2.68
CA LEU A 82 12.48 13.47 -3.75
C LEU A 82 12.57 14.67 -4.70
N PHE A 83 11.44 15.27 -5.05
CA PHE A 83 11.41 16.48 -5.88
C PHE A 83 12.12 17.66 -5.21
N GLN A 84 11.86 17.91 -3.93
CA GLN A 84 12.52 18.98 -3.16
C GLN A 84 14.03 18.75 -3.02
N ALA A 85 14.46 17.51 -2.77
CA ALA A 85 15.88 17.17 -2.69
C ALA A 85 16.60 17.44 -4.03
N ASN A 86 15.97 17.08 -5.15
CA ASN A 86 16.51 17.34 -6.48
C ASN A 86 16.62 18.85 -6.78
N LEU A 87 15.60 19.65 -6.40
CA LEU A 87 15.66 21.11 -6.54
C LEU A 87 16.77 21.74 -5.70
N ALA A 88 16.95 21.29 -4.46
CA ALA A 88 18.01 21.77 -3.58
C ALA A 88 19.41 21.40 -4.09
N ALA A 89 19.56 20.20 -4.68
CA ALA A 89 20.79 19.77 -5.32
C ALA A 89 21.13 20.63 -6.56
N TYR A 90 20.12 20.97 -7.36
CA TYR A 90 20.28 21.86 -8.51
C TYR A 90 20.68 23.29 -8.10
N ASP A 91 20.02 23.87 -7.09
CA ASP A 91 20.36 25.19 -6.56
C ASP A 91 21.81 25.24 -6.03
N LYS A 92 22.24 24.20 -5.29
CA LYS A 92 23.63 24.08 -4.85
C LYS A 92 24.61 24.00 -6.03
N GLY A 93 24.30 23.21 -7.05
CA GLY A 93 25.12 23.11 -8.26
C GLY A 93 25.26 24.46 -8.96
N PHE A 94 24.17 25.22 -9.10
CA PHE A 94 24.18 26.55 -9.72
C PHE A 94 24.99 27.58 -8.92
N ARG A 95 24.94 27.53 -7.59
CA ARG A 95 25.77 28.39 -6.72
C ARG A 95 27.26 28.10 -6.88
N ASP A 96 27.64 26.85 -7.09
CA ASP A 96 29.04 26.45 -7.24
C ASP A 96 29.64 26.94 -8.56
N ILE A 97 28.90 26.83 -9.68
CA ILE A 97 29.34 27.39 -10.98
C ILE A 97 29.35 28.92 -11.03
N SER A 98 28.51 29.60 -10.24
CA SER A 98 28.51 31.07 -10.19
C SER A 98 29.65 31.65 -9.35
N GLN A 99 30.19 30.90 -8.39
CA GLN A 99 31.40 31.27 -7.63
C GLN A 99 32.70 31.15 -8.46
N ILE A 100 32.71 30.34 -9.52
CA ILE A 100 33.89 30.13 -10.37
C ILE A 100 34.11 31.30 -11.38
N ARG A 101 33.14 32.22 -11.54
CA ARG A 101 33.22 33.29 -12.57
C ARG A 101 33.93 34.58 -12.14
N ILE A 102 34.77 34.57 -11.11
CA ILE A 102 35.59 35.73 -10.71
C ILE A 102 37.09 35.44 -10.88
N ILE A 103 37.52 35.17 -12.11
CA ILE A 103 38.87 35.54 -12.56
C ILE A 103 38.75 35.97 -14.02
N SER A 104 38.72 37.27 -14.26
CA SER A 104 39.03 37.84 -15.57
C SER A 104 40.04 38.97 -15.34
N PRO A 105 41.09 39.05 -16.17
CA PRO A 105 42.31 39.81 -15.93
C PRO A 105 42.12 41.33 -15.94
#